data_AF-A0A913YWG3-F1
#
_entry.id   AF-A0A913YWG3-F1
#
_cell.length_a   1.000
_cell.length_b   1.000
_cell.length_c   1.000
_cell.angle_alpha   90.00
_cell.angle_beta   90.00
_cell.angle_gamma   90.00
#
_symmetry.space_group_name_H-M   'P 1'
#
loop_
_entity.id
_entity.type
_entity.pdbx_description
1 polymer ?
#
loop_
_entity_poly.entity_id
_entity_poly.type
_entity_poly.pdbx_seq_one_letter_code
_entity_poly.pdbx_strand_id
1 'polypeptide(L)'
;MARNALYAVLAGMVIIYVQGRQQKAQEKLDGGLSGYGPWSACDQVCGHNGTQKRTRTCGDLDGKDCIGDPLIRSCNSTNCPHPCSFDGFLIQLLNVFDPTIVVNNNQIATFSEIWKGKQ
;
A
#
# COMPACT_ATOMS: atom_id res chain seq x y z
N MET A 1 46.30 18.98 8.00
CA MET A 1 45.14 19.50 8.76
C MET A 1 43.81 19.48 7.99
N ALA A 2 43.79 19.41 6.65
CA ALA A 2 42.55 19.43 5.85
C ALA A 2 41.75 18.09 5.79
N ARG A 3 42.41 16.92 5.95
CA ARG A 3 41.73 15.60 5.92
C ARG A 3 40.74 15.41 7.08
N ASN A 4 41.03 15.95 8.26
CA ASN A 4 40.14 15.86 9.42
C ASN A 4 38.88 16.72 9.25
N ALA A 5 39.00 17.87 8.57
CA ALA A 5 37.88 18.75 8.27
C ALA A 5 36.92 18.12 7.27
N LEU A 6 37.44 17.49 6.20
CA LEU A 6 36.61 16.77 5.23
C LEU A 6 35.86 15.59 5.88
N TYR A 7 36.55 14.84 6.75
CA TYR A 7 35.93 13.74 7.49
C TYR A 7 34.80 14.24 8.42
N ALA A 8 35.01 15.36 9.10
CA ALA A 8 33.99 15.97 9.95
C ALA A 8 32.76 16.45 9.16
N VAL A 9 32.96 17.03 7.96
CA VAL A 9 31.85 17.47 7.08
C VAL A 9 31.05 16.28 6.54
N LEU A 10 31.74 15.23 6.07
CA LEU A 10 31.08 14.02 5.58
C LEU A 10 30.34 13.27 6.68
N ALA A 11 30.94 13.14 7.87
CA ALA A 11 30.28 12.56 9.04
C ALA A 11 29.04 13.36 9.45
N GLY A 12 29.12 14.70 9.44
CA GLY A 12 27.98 15.58 9.71
C GLY A 12 26.83 15.41 8.71
N MET A 13 27.13 15.33 7.41
CA MET A 13 26.12 15.08 6.38
C MET A 13 25.45 13.71 6.52
N VAL A 14 26.22 12.67 6.87
CA VAL A 14 25.68 11.33 7.14
C VAL A 14 24.80 11.35 8.39
N ILE A 15 25.19 12.04 9.47
CA ILE A 15 24.36 12.16 10.68
C ILE A 15 23.05 12.90 10.37
N ILE A 16 23.08 14.00 9.60
CA ILE A 16 21.87 14.71 9.15
C ILE A 16 20.99 13.79 8.28
N TYR A 17 21.59 13.00 7.38
CA TYR A 17 20.86 12.08 6.50
C TYR A 17 20.23 10.90 7.26
N VAL A 18 20.90 10.40 8.30
CA VAL A 18 20.42 9.28 9.14
C VAL A 18 19.39 9.75 10.16
N GLN A 19 19.54 10.95 10.73
CA GLN A 19 18.56 11.55 11.65
C GLN A 19 17.28 12.03 10.92
N GLY A 20 17.37 12.32 9.62
CA GLY A 20 16.21 12.65 8.77
C GLY A 20 15.26 11.48 8.45
N ARG A 21 15.66 10.22 8.73
CA ARG A 21 14.79 9.03 8.53
C ARG A 21 14.08 8.54 9.79
N GLN A 22 14.36 9.11 10.96
CA GLN A 22 13.81 8.64 12.24
C GLN A 22 12.88 9.67 12.89
N GLN A 23 12.05 10.35 12.10
CA GLN A 23 10.82 10.93 12.63
C GLN A 23 9.67 9.96 12.36
N LYS A 24 9.67 8.82 13.06
CA LYS A 24 8.41 8.10 13.27
C LYS A 24 7.63 8.95 14.27
N ALA A 25 6.55 9.56 13.80
CA ALA A 25 5.61 10.26 14.65
C ALA A 25 5.22 9.33 15.80
N GLN A 26 5.47 9.75 17.04
CA GLN A 26 4.87 9.10 18.20
C GLN A 26 3.37 9.36 18.09
N GLU A 27 2.65 8.37 17.59
CA GLU A 27 1.22 8.41 17.41
C GLU A 27 0.59 8.60 18.80
N LYS A 28 -0.19 9.67 18.98
CA LYS A 28 -0.96 9.90 20.20
C LYS A 28 -1.94 8.74 20.34
N LEU A 29 -1.66 7.83 21.28
CA LEU A 29 -2.51 6.68 21.59
C LEU A 29 -3.75 7.19 22.35
N ASP A 30 -4.88 7.33 21.67
CA ASP A 30 -6.14 7.68 22.33
C ASP A 30 -6.64 6.43 23.09
N GLY A 31 -6.44 6.42 24.40
CA GLY A 31 -6.83 5.28 25.25
C GLY A 31 -6.03 4.01 24.97
N GLY A 32 -4.74 4.12 24.63
CA GLY A 32 -3.83 2.98 24.46
C GLY A 32 -3.87 2.27 23.11
N LEU A 33 -4.63 2.77 22.15
CA LEU A 33 -4.67 2.23 20.80
C LEU A 33 -4.09 3.26 19.83
N SER A 34 -3.28 2.80 18.88
CA SER A 34 -2.82 3.63 17.77
C SER A 34 -3.99 3.96 16.85
N GLY A 35 -3.80 4.98 16.02
CA GLY A 35 -4.64 5.13 14.84
C GLY A 35 -4.60 3.85 14.02
N TYR A 36 -5.66 3.62 13.25
CA TYR A 36 -5.61 2.54 12.27
C TYR A 36 -4.56 2.86 11.21
N GLY A 37 -3.75 1.86 10.89
CA GLY A 37 -2.85 1.91 9.75
C GLY A 37 -3.59 2.03 8.41
N PRO A 38 -2.85 2.14 7.30
CA PRO A 38 -3.45 2.15 5.97
C PRO A 38 -4.23 0.86 5.71
N TRP A 39 -5.20 0.94 4.80
CA TRP A 39 -5.91 -0.24 4.32
C TRP A 39 -4.98 -1.12 3.48
N SER A 40 -5.12 -2.44 3.64
CA SER A 40 -4.47 -3.42 2.77
C SER A 40 -4.96 -3.28 1.33
N ALA A 41 -4.23 -3.87 0.40
CA ALA A 41 -4.77 -4.14 -0.93
C ALA A 41 -6.08 -4.96 -0.82
N CYS A 42 -6.96 -4.77 -1.81
CA CYS A 42 -8.15 -5.58 -1.95
C CYS A 42 -7.74 -7.03 -2.27
N ASP A 43 -8.34 -8.00 -1.61
CA ASP A 43 -8.09 -9.43 -1.85
C ASP A 43 -8.50 -9.88 -3.28
N GLN A 44 -9.47 -9.21 -3.87
CA GLN A 44 -9.89 -9.39 -5.24
C GLN A 44 -9.38 -8.24 -6.09
N VAL A 45 -9.01 -8.54 -7.34
CA VAL A 45 -8.67 -7.49 -8.31
C VAL A 45 -9.94 -6.83 -8.81
N CYS A 46 -11.00 -7.57 -9.12
CA CYS A 46 -12.25 -7.05 -9.66
C CYS A 46 -13.48 -7.69 -9.00
N GLY A 47 -14.68 -7.19 -9.31
CA GLY A 47 -15.95 -7.69 -8.76
C GLY A 47 -16.44 -6.86 -7.57
N HIS A 48 -17.55 -7.29 -6.96
CA HIS A 48 -18.21 -6.58 -5.85
C HIS A 48 -17.96 -7.23 -4.48
N ASN A 49 -17.17 -8.31 -4.45
CA ASN A 49 -16.99 -9.17 -3.27
C ASN A 49 -15.61 -9.03 -2.63
N GLY A 50 -14.80 -8.06 -3.08
CA GLY A 50 -13.48 -7.84 -2.51
C GLY A 50 -13.57 -7.31 -1.08
N THR A 51 -12.60 -7.66 -0.24
CA THR A 51 -12.39 -7.13 1.11
C THR A 51 -10.97 -6.63 1.32
N GLN A 52 -10.85 -5.55 2.08
CA GLN A 52 -9.58 -4.98 2.53
C GLN A 52 -9.63 -4.79 4.05
N LYS A 53 -8.46 -4.89 4.68
CA LYS A 53 -8.32 -4.90 6.13
C LYS A 53 -7.35 -3.80 6.57
N ARG A 54 -7.60 -3.20 7.72
CA ARG A 54 -6.62 -2.33 8.39
C ARG A 54 -6.51 -2.72 9.86
N THR A 55 -5.30 -2.64 10.38
CA THR A 55 -4.98 -2.99 11.77
C THR A 55 -4.51 -1.75 12.51
N ARG A 56 -4.66 -1.77 13.83
CA ARG A 56 -4.11 -0.78 14.76
C ARG A 56 -3.25 -1.50 15.78
N THR A 57 -2.22 -0.83 16.27
CA THR A 57 -1.36 -1.36 17.31
C THR A 57 -1.95 -0.99 18.67
N CYS A 58 -1.91 -1.92 19.61
CA CYS A 58 -2.12 -1.56 20.99
C CYS A 58 -0.80 -1.15 21.63
N GLY A 59 -0.80 -0.01 22.33
CA GLY A 59 0.23 0.33 23.30
C GLY A 59 -0.14 -0.16 24.69
N ASP A 60 0.84 -0.70 25.41
CA ASP A 60 0.67 -1.21 26.78
C ASP A 60 0.00 -0.18 27.68
N LEU A 61 -1.25 -0.45 28.08
CA LEU A 61 -1.94 0.27 29.14
C LEU A 61 -1.85 -0.55 30.41
N ASP A 62 -0.80 -0.35 31.21
CA ASP A 62 -0.71 -0.81 32.62
C ASP A 62 -1.28 -2.23 32.89
N GLY A 63 -1.01 -3.20 32.01
CA GLY A 63 -1.44 -4.60 32.17
C GLY A 63 -2.90 -4.92 31.78
N LYS A 64 -3.58 -4.07 31.00
CA LYS A 64 -4.90 -4.37 30.44
C LYS A 64 -4.80 -4.87 29.00
N ASP A 65 -5.37 -6.06 28.76
CA ASP A 65 -5.58 -6.58 27.41
C ASP A 65 -6.34 -5.56 26.57
N CYS A 66 -5.73 -5.19 25.47
CA CYS A 66 -6.24 -4.22 24.54
C CYS A 66 -6.57 -4.92 23.22
N ILE A 67 -7.85 -4.96 22.92
CA ILE A 67 -8.36 -5.65 21.73
C ILE A 67 -8.31 -4.66 20.57
N GLY A 68 -7.20 -4.72 19.83
CA GLY A 68 -7.02 -3.99 18.58
C GLY A 68 -7.72 -4.69 17.42
N ASP A 69 -9.07 -4.72 17.42
CA ASP A 69 -9.81 -5.42 16.36
C ASP A 69 -9.45 -4.91 14.96
N PRO A 70 -9.18 -5.80 13.99
CA PRO A 70 -8.97 -5.42 12.61
C PRO A 70 -10.29 -4.92 12.02
N LEU A 71 -10.25 -3.78 11.34
CA LEU A 71 -11.42 -3.31 10.59
C LEU A 71 -11.39 -3.90 9.18
N ILE A 72 -12.51 -4.46 8.76
CA ILE A 72 -12.71 -5.05 7.44
C ILE A 72 -13.76 -4.21 6.70
N ARG A 73 -13.52 -3.91 5.43
CA ARG A 73 -14.53 -3.30 4.57
C ARG A 73 -14.53 -3.92 3.18
N SER A 74 -15.66 -3.83 2.50
CA SER A 74 -15.76 -4.19 1.09
C SER A 74 -14.93 -3.24 0.23
N CYS A 75 -14.38 -3.78 -0.86
CA CYS A 75 -13.63 -3.07 -1.86
C CYS A 75 -13.93 -3.62 -3.25
N ASN A 76 -13.65 -2.78 -4.24
CA ASN A 76 -14.04 -2.93 -5.63
C ASN A 76 -15.57 -2.88 -5.85
N SER A 77 -15.97 -2.02 -6.77
CA SER A 77 -17.32 -1.95 -7.34
C SER A 77 -17.28 -2.08 -8.86
N THR A 78 -16.10 -2.39 -9.41
CA THR A 78 -15.87 -2.50 -10.84
C THR A 78 -16.21 -3.93 -11.24
N ASN A 79 -17.11 -4.06 -12.22
CA ASN A 79 -17.43 -5.36 -12.80
C ASN A 79 -16.15 -6.04 -13.27
N CYS A 80 -16.03 -7.33 -12.97
CA CYS A 80 -14.93 -8.11 -13.52
C CYS A 80 -15.01 -8.10 -15.05
N PRO A 81 -13.86 -8.05 -15.73
CA PRO A 81 -13.81 -8.24 -17.16
C PRO A 81 -14.54 -9.52 -17.54
N HIS A 82 -15.54 -9.40 -18.41
CA HIS A 82 -16.16 -10.57 -19.00
C HIS A 82 -15.09 -11.33 -19.82
N PRO A 83 -15.12 -12.67 -19.85
CA PRO A 83 -14.14 -13.46 -20.61
C PRO A 83 -14.10 -13.14 -22.11
N CYS A 84 -15.12 -12.45 -22.64
CA CYS A 84 -15.19 -11.97 -24.02
C CYS A 84 -14.86 -10.47 -24.18
N SER A 85 -14.48 -9.77 -23.11
CA SER A 85 -13.98 -8.39 -23.14
C SER A 85 -12.48 -8.39 -23.40
N PHE A 86 -11.99 -7.37 -24.10
CA PHE A 86 -10.56 -7.15 -24.28
C PHE A 86 -9.81 -7.03 -22.93
N ASP A 87 -10.48 -6.52 -21.90
CA ASP A 87 -9.96 -6.46 -20.54
C ASP A 87 -9.74 -7.87 -19.93
N GLY A 88 -10.58 -8.84 -20.29
CA GLY A 88 -10.47 -10.23 -19.84
C GLY A 88 -9.39 -10.98 -20.58
N PHE A 89 -9.29 -10.76 -21.89
CA PHE A 89 -8.21 -11.29 -22.73
C PHE A 89 -6.84 -10.76 -22.27
N LEU A 90 -6.72 -9.47 -21.96
CA LEU A 90 -5.47 -8.87 -21.50
C LEU A 90 -4.95 -9.50 -20.21
N ILE A 91 -5.81 -9.71 -19.22
CA ILE A 91 -5.42 -10.35 -17.95
C ILE A 91 -4.95 -11.80 -18.18
N GLN A 92 -5.65 -12.55 -19.04
CA GLN A 92 -5.23 -13.90 -19.40
C GLN A 92 -3.88 -13.92 -20.11
N LEU A 93 -3.66 -13.02 -21.07
CA LEU A 93 -2.40 -12.89 -21.79
C LEU A 93 -1.23 -12.53 -20.86
N LEU A 94 -1.42 -11.57 -19.96
CA LEU A 94 -0.38 -11.14 -19.03
C LEU A 94 0.03 -12.26 -18.07
N ASN A 95 -0.92 -13.05 -17.58
CA ASN A 95 -0.61 -14.22 -16.74
C ASN A 95 0.16 -15.32 -17.49
N VAL A 96 -0.04 -15.46 -18.80
CA VAL A 96 0.72 -16.40 -19.66
C VAL A 96 2.13 -15.90 -19.94
N PHE A 97 2.29 -14.59 -20.18
CA PHE A 97 3.60 -13.97 -20.44
C PHE A 97 4.47 -13.87 -19.19
N ASP A 98 3.89 -13.40 -18.08
CA ASP A 98 4.57 -13.28 -16.79
C ASP A 98 3.54 -13.28 -15.63
N PRO A 99 3.47 -14.36 -14.84
CA PRO A 99 2.53 -14.47 -13.73
C PRO A 99 2.86 -13.53 -12.55
N THR A 100 4.02 -12.85 -12.57
CA THR A 100 4.37 -11.85 -11.54
C THR A 100 3.76 -10.48 -11.82
N ILE A 101 3.19 -10.26 -13.01
CA ILE A 101 2.51 -9.01 -13.36
C ILE A 101 1.15 -8.98 -12.66
N VAL A 102 1.07 -8.20 -11.58
CA VAL A 102 -0.18 -7.89 -10.90
C VAL A 102 -0.78 -6.62 -11.51
N VAL A 103 -1.88 -6.78 -12.25
CA VAL A 103 -2.62 -5.65 -12.82
C VAL A 103 -3.70 -5.21 -11.84
N ASN A 104 -3.78 -3.91 -11.54
CA ASN A 104 -4.84 -3.33 -10.71
C ASN A 104 -5.96 -2.69 -11.55
N ASN A 105 -7.07 -2.34 -10.90
CA ASN A 105 -8.25 -1.75 -11.57
C ASN A 105 -7.98 -0.43 -12.29
N ASN A 106 -7.09 0.41 -11.74
CA ASN A 106 -6.75 1.67 -12.37
C ASN A 106 -6.01 1.46 -13.70
N GLN A 107 -5.13 0.46 -13.75
CA GLN A 107 -4.41 0.09 -14.97
C GLN A 107 -5.35 -0.47 -16.04
N ILE A 108 -6.30 -1.34 -15.65
CA ILE A 108 -7.31 -1.90 -16.56
C ILE A 108 -8.18 -0.78 -17.14
N ALA A 109 -8.69 0.11 -16.28
CA ALA A 109 -9.52 1.23 -16.71
C ALA A 109 -8.77 2.19 -17.64
N THR A 110 -7.52 2.54 -17.30
CA THR A 110 -6.69 3.43 -18.13
C THR A 110 -6.46 2.82 -19.52
N PHE A 111 -6.16 1.53 -19.58
CA PHE A 111 -5.93 0.84 -20.84
C PHE A 111 -7.21 0.71 -21.68
N SER A 112 -8.34 0.44 -21.03
CA SER A 112 -9.67 0.44 -21.67
C SER A 112 -9.98 1.78 -22.33
N GLU A 113 -9.69 2.91 -21.66
CA GLU A 113 -9.87 4.26 -22.23
C GLU A 113 -8.94 4.56 -23.41
N ILE A 114 -7.67 4.13 -23.34
CA ILE A 114 -6.72 4.27 -24.46
C ILE A 114 -7.21 3.53 -25.71
N TRP A 115 -7.81 2.35 -25.52
CA TRP A 115 -8.34 1.55 -26.63
C TRP A 115 -9.64 2.10 -27.21
N LYS A 116 -10.53 2.64 -26.38
CA LYS A 116 -11.75 3.32 -26.86
C LYS A 116 -11.45 4.54 -27.72
N GLY A 117 -10.35 5.26 -27.45
CA GLY A 117 -9.93 6.43 -28.23
C GLY A 117 -9.19 6.13 -29.54
N LYS A 118 -9.01 4.85 -29.90
CA LYS A 118 -8.33 4.40 -31.13
C LYS A 118 -9.26 3.82 -32.20
N GLN A 119 -10.58 3.77 -31.94
CA GLN A 119 -11.62 3.52 -32.94
C GLN A 119 -12.08 4.84 -33.55
#